data_AF-A0A0G4GLW4-F1
#
_entry.id   AF-A0A0G4GLW4-F1
#
_cell.length_a   1.000
_cell.length_b   1.000
_cell.length_c   1.000
_cell.angle_alpha   90.00
_cell.angle_beta   90.00
_cell.angle_gamma   90.00
#
_symmetry.space_group_name_H-M   'P 1'
#
loop_
_entity.id
_entity.type
_entity.pdbx_description
1 polymer ?
#
loop_
_entity_poly.entity_id
_entity_poly.type
_entity_poly.pdbx_seq_one_letter_code
_entity_poly.pdbx_strand_id
1 'polypeptide(L)'
;MRPHSSPSVSSLQRVQRDPSALRATEDAAASKRSRAYEAYVKISDVLTNLFPLWTVLFSYIALMSPASFNWFTTEYFTGALAVLMLSMGITLTPQDFIEVLKRPASVGVGLVGCYALMPYLAKLLGTVAGLDKTLAAGLVLVGCINGGQASNLCTYIARGDVALSVLMTTATTIGAIFATPLLCKALLGTSVALDAVGIVKSTMTVVLGPIAVGMMANRFFNKAVKAILPVTPLVGVISTCLLVASSVAQVSQPILDAGIKLQIPIILLHLLGGLFGFFIPKAMGLGEVAARTIAIETAMKSSAFGFLLAKLHFADFAVRVPPAVSVVWMAVTGATLAVVWRFIPVSEDRRQEGLNGLSSEQSPNIPPVLKGELATA
;
A
#
# COMPACT_ATOMS: atom_id res chain seq x y z
N MET A 1 71.26 -60.78 16.95
CA MET A 1 70.13 -60.01 17.50
C MET A 1 69.14 -59.69 16.37
N ARG A 2 67.97 -60.34 16.34
CA ARG A 2 66.70 -59.72 15.85
C ARG A 2 66.11 -58.92 17.05
N PRO A 3 65.12 -58.02 16.93
CA PRO A 3 64.19 -57.75 15.81
C PRO A 3 63.91 -56.25 15.54
N HIS A 4 63.21 -55.94 14.44
CA HIS A 4 61.93 -55.18 14.43
C HIS A 4 61.53 -54.82 12.99
N SER A 5 60.63 -55.62 12.45
CA SER A 5 59.77 -55.25 11.32
C SER A 5 58.75 -54.21 11.80
N SER A 6 58.79 -53.01 11.24
CA SER A 6 57.71 -52.02 11.37
C SER A 6 56.49 -52.46 10.56
N PRO A 7 55.26 -52.27 11.07
CA PRO A 7 54.05 -52.71 10.40
C PRO A 7 53.76 -51.82 9.18
N SER A 8 53.26 -52.45 8.11
CA SER A 8 52.73 -51.79 6.93
C SER A 8 51.63 -50.79 7.31
N VAL A 9 51.79 -49.54 6.91
CA VAL A 9 50.74 -48.51 6.98
C VAL A 9 49.69 -48.82 5.91
N SER A 10 48.83 -49.82 6.14
CA SER A 10 47.73 -50.19 5.24
C SER A 10 46.34 -50.12 5.88
N SER A 11 46.21 -49.47 7.04
CA SER A 11 44.93 -49.42 7.79
C SER A 11 44.53 -48.03 8.29
N LEU A 12 44.96 -46.97 7.62
CA LEU A 12 44.16 -45.75 7.60
C LEU A 12 43.33 -45.78 6.33
N GLN A 13 42.16 -46.43 6.42
CA GLN A 13 41.03 -46.16 5.54
C GLN A 13 40.82 -44.65 5.53
N ARG A 14 41.45 -43.99 4.56
CA ARG A 14 41.04 -42.69 4.10
C ARG A 14 39.64 -42.96 3.57
N VAL A 15 38.62 -42.71 4.39
CA VAL A 15 37.23 -42.59 3.94
C VAL A 15 37.27 -41.44 2.95
N GLN A 16 37.59 -41.77 1.72
CA GLN A 16 37.63 -40.89 0.58
C GLN A 16 36.16 -40.60 0.33
N ARG A 17 35.62 -39.60 1.04
CA ARG A 17 34.23 -39.16 0.88
C ARG A 17 34.07 -38.88 -0.61
N ASP A 18 33.23 -39.69 -1.25
CA ASP A 18 33.02 -39.64 -2.67
C ASP A 18 32.58 -38.22 -3.07
N PRO A 19 33.40 -37.50 -3.88
CA PRO A 19 33.08 -36.15 -4.32
C PRO A 19 31.74 -36.07 -5.07
N SER A 20 31.29 -37.17 -5.67
CA SER A 20 30.01 -37.26 -6.37
C SER A 20 28.83 -37.30 -5.39
N ALA A 21 28.97 -37.98 -4.26
CA ALA A 21 27.95 -38.00 -3.20
C ALA A 21 27.81 -36.64 -2.52
N LEU A 22 28.93 -35.92 -2.30
CA LEU A 22 28.91 -34.55 -1.79
C LEU A 22 28.20 -33.59 -2.75
N ARG A 23 28.52 -33.64 -4.05
CA ARG A 23 27.84 -32.84 -5.08
C ARG A 23 26.34 -33.15 -5.17
N ALA A 24 25.96 -34.43 -5.16
CA ALA A 24 24.55 -34.82 -5.16
C ALA A 24 23.79 -34.30 -3.93
N THR A 25 24.42 -34.25 -2.76
CA THR A 25 23.81 -33.65 -1.55
C THR A 25 23.69 -32.13 -1.64
N GLU A 26 24.68 -31.45 -2.23
CA GLU A 26 24.64 -30.00 -2.47
C GLU A 26 23.56 -29.62 -3.50
N ASP A 27 23.46 -30.38 -4.59
CA ASP A 27 22.45 -30.20 -5.63
C ASP A 27 21.03 -30.49 -5.11
N ALA A 28 20.86 -31.53 -4.30
CA ALA A 28 19.59 -31.84 -3.64
C ALA A 28 19.19 -30.75 -2.62
N ALA A 29 20.16 -30.22 -1.86
CA ALA A 29 19.94 -29.12 -0.93
C ALA A 29 19.61 -27.81 -1.67
N ALA A 30 20.24 -27.54 -2.81
CA ALA A 30 19.95 -26.40 -3.68
C ALA A 30 18.55 -26.52 -4.32
N SER A 31 18.20 -27.69 -4.84
CA SER A 31 16.86 -28.00 -5.38
C SER A 31 15.75 -27.83 -4.33
N LYS A 32 15.99 -28.31 -3.10
CA LYS A 32 15.04 -28.15 -1.99
C LYS A 32 14.88 -26.68 -1.58
N ARG A 33 15.98 -25.91 -1.61
CA ARG A 33 15.98 -24.46 -1.32
C ARG A 33 15.22 -23.67 -2.40
N SER A 34 15.36 -24.04 -3.67
CA SER A 34 14.58 -23.46 -4.79
C SER A 34 13.08 -23.73 -4.64
N ARG A 35 12.69 -24.99 -4.36
CA ARG A 35 11.29 -25.36 -4.15
C ARG A 35 10.65 -24.65 -2.95
N ALA A 36 11.38 -24.52 -1.85
CA ALA A 36 10.90 -23.78 -0.68
C ALA A 36 10.70 -22.29 -0.99
N TYR A 37 11.59 -21.69 -1.78
CA TYR A 37 11.49 -20.30 -2.22
C TYR A 37 10.32 -20.07 -3.18
N GLU A 38 10.11 -20.96 -4.16
CA GLU A 38 8.96 -20.90 -5.07
C GLU A 38 7.62 -21.04 -4.31
N ALA A 39 7.55 -21.98 -3.37
CA ALA A 39 6.38 -22.14 -2.51
C ALA A 39 6.14 -20.88 -1.67
N TYR A 40 7.20 -20.29 -1.12
CA TYR A 40 7.13 -19.04 -0.37
C TYR A 40 6.57 -17.88 -1.20
N VAL A 41 7.11 -17.65 -2.42
CA VAL A 41 6.65 -16.61 -3.33
C VAL A 41 5.16 -16.80 -3.64
N LYS A 42 4.76 -18.02 -3.99
CA LYS A 42 3.35 -18.35 -4.29
C LYS A 42 2.43 -18.08 -3.09
N ILE A 43 2.84 -18.45 -1.88
CA ILE A 43 2.06 -18.17 -0.66
C ILE A 43 1.98 -16.67 -0.40
N SER A 44 3.09 -15.95 -0.52
CA SER A 44 3.16 -14.50 -0.33
C SER A 44 2.23 -13.76 -1.30
N ASP A 45 2.23 -14.18 -2.57
CA ASP A 45 1.35 -13.62 -3.60
C ASP A 45 -0.12 -13.90 -3.31
N VAL A 46 -0.46 -15.12 -2.89
CA VAL A 46 -1.84 -15.46 -2.48
C VAL A 46 -2.27 -14.60 -1.29
N LEU A 47 -1.45 -14.50 -0.25
CA LEU A 47 -1.77 -13.69 0.94
C LEU A 47 -1.97 -12.21 0.58
N THR A 48 -1.10 -11.68 -0.28
CA THR A 48 -1.14 -10.30 -0.76
C THR A 48 -2.40 -10.04 -1.60
N ASN A 49 -2.74 -10.93 -2.53
CA ASN A 49 -3.95 -10.80 -3.34
C ASN A 49 -5.24 -10.90 -2.52
N LEU A 50 -5.21 -11.61 -1.39
CA LEU A 50 -6.36 -11.74 -0.47
C LEU A 50 -6.41 -10.65 0.61
N PHE A 51 -5.58 -9.59 0.54
CA PHE A 51 -5.57 -8.49 1.53
C PHE A 51 -6.96 -7.89 1.85
N PRO A 52 -7.92 -7.76 0.91
CA PRO A 52 -9.24 -7.21 1.25
C PRO A 52 -10.03 -8.18 2.13
N LEU A 53 -9.90 -9.49 1.91
CA LEU A 53 -10.53 -10.51 2.75
C LEU A 53 -9.92 -10.50 4.15
N TRP A 54 -8.59 -10.41 4.25
CA TRP A 54 -7.91 -10.27 5.54
C TRP A 54 -8.35 -9.00 6.26
N THR A 55 -8.47 -7.88 5.55
CA THR A 55 -8.96 -6.61 6.09
C THR A 55 -10.36 -6.76 6.69
N VAL A 56 -11.30 -7.38 5.96
CA VAL A 56 -12.66 -7.63 6.46
C VAL A 56 -12.65 -8.58 7.65
N LEU A 57 -11.90 -9.69 7.58
CA LEU A 57 -11.81 -10.69 8.65
C LEU A 57 -11.28 -10.08 9.95
N PHE A 58 -10.16 -9.37 9.89
CA PHE A 58 -9.54 -8.75 11.06
C PHE A 58 -10.40 -7.62 11.62
N SER A 59 -11.11 -6.86 10.77
CA SER A 59 -12.09 -5.87 11.22
C SER A 59 -13.26 -6.52 11.95
N TYR A 60 -13.78 -7.64 11.45
CA TYR A 60 -14.84 -8.38 12.10
C TYR A 60 -14.41 -8.91 13.48
N ILE A 61 -13.22 -9.52 13.57
CA ILE A 61 -12.66 -9.99 14.85
C ILE A 61 -12.48 -8.81 15.81
N ALA A 62 -11.99 -7.66 15.32
CA ALA A 62 -11.80 -6.45 16.12
C ALA A 62 -13.12 -5.84 16.64
N LEU A 63 -14.21 -5.94 15.89
CA LEU A 63 -15.54 -5.51 16.35
C LEU A 63 -16.10 -6.47 17.42
N MET A 64 -15.91 -7.78 17.25
CA MET A 64 -16.45 -8.79 18.17
C MET A 64 -15.64 -8.95 19.45
N SER A 65 -14.32 -8.78 19.37
CA SER A 65 -13.41 -8.88 20.52
C SER A 65 -12.37 -7.76 20.48
N PRO A 66 -12.76 -6.50 20.79
CA PRO A 66 -11.84 -5.36 20.79
C PRO A 66 -10.63 -5.56 21.71
N ALA A 67 -10.84 -6.25 22.84
CA ALA A 67 -9.80 -6.57 23.82
C ALA A 67 -8.60 -7.33 23.22
N SER A 68 -8.82 -8.12 22.17
CA SER A 68 -7.76 -8.87 21.48
C SER A 68 -6.69 -7.98 20.82
N PHE A 69 -6.98 -6.70 20.61
CA PHE A 69 -6.07 -5.75 19.94
C PHE A 69 -5.69 -4.54 20.81
N ASN A 70 -6.16 -4.47 22.06
CA ASN A 70 -5.85 -3.36 22.98
C ASN A 70 -4.35 -3.26 23.32
N TRP A 71 -3.61 -4.36 23.23
CA TRP A 71 -2.16 -4.37 23.42
C TRP A 71 -1.41 -3.58 22.33
N PHE A 72 -2.04 -3.33 21.18
CA PHE A 72 -1.46 -2.58 20.07
C PHE A 72 -1.62 -1.08 20.32
N THR A 73 -0.74 -0.55 21.17
CA THR A 73 -0.73 0.85 21.61
C THR A 73 -0.46 1.82 20.45
N THR A 74 -0.59 3.13 20.69
CA THR A 74 -0.23 4.17 19.71
C THR A 74 1.21 4.03 19.22
N GLU A 75 2.14 3.62 20.08
CA GLU A 75 3.55 3.46 19.75
C GLU A 75 3.74 2.30 18.77
N TYR A 76 3.14 1.14 19.06
CA TYR A 76 3.17 -0.01 18.15
C TYR A 76 2.46 0.27 16.83
N PHE A 77 1.34 1.00 16.87
CA PHE A 77 0.64 1.46 15.67
C PHE A 77 1.53 2.36 14.80
N THR A 78 2.18 3.35 15.43
CA THR A 78 3.10 4.27 14.74
C THR A 78 4.29 3.51 14.16
N GLY A 79 4.86 2.57 14.91
CA GLY A 79 5.96 1.72 14.47
C GLY A 79 5.59 0.83 13.30
N ALA A 80 4.44 0.14 13.35
CA ALA A 80 3.96 -0.69 12.26
C ALA A 80 3.63 0.13 11.00
N LEU A 81 3.08 1.34 11.17
CA LEU A 81 2.87 2.26 10.05
C LEU A 81 4.21 2.70 9.45
N ALA A 82 5.20 3.03 10.29
CA ALA A 82 6.54 3.38 9.81
C ALA A 82 7.21 2.21 9.07
N VAL A 83 7.06 0.97 9.55
CA VAL A 83 7.54 -0.24 8.86
C VAL A 83 6.83 -0.42 7.52
N LEU A 84 5.52 -0.18 7.45
CA LEU A 84 4.77 -0.22 6.20
C LEU A 84 5.26 0.84 5.21
N MET A 85 5.53 2.06 5.68
CA MET A 85 6.08 3.16 4.86
C MET A 85 7.53 2.90 4.43
N LEU A 86 8.34 2.28 5.29
CA LEU A 86 9.70 1.83 4.96
C LEU A 86 9.68 0.76 3.88
N SER A 87 8.76 -0.21 3.98
CA SER A 87 8.55 -1.28 3.01
C SER A 87 8.26 -0.72 1.61
N MET A 88 7.46 0.35 1.53
CA MET A 88 7.29 1.10 0.28
C MET A 88 8.58 1.84 -0.11
N GLY A 89 9.24 2.52 0.82
CA GLY A 89 10.47 3.27 0.52
C GLY A 89 11.57 2.44 -0.12
N ILE A 90 11.76 1.18 0.30
CA ILE A 90 12.79 0.29 -0.26
C ILE A 90 12.47 -0.20 -1.67
N THR A 91 11.24 -0.02 -2.18
CA THR A 91 10.88 -0.28 -3.58
C THR A 91 11.03 0.95 -4.47
N LEU A 92 11.21 2.15 -3.88
CA LEU A 92 11.37 3.40 -4.60
C LEU A 92 12.83 3.70 -4.95
N THR A 93 13.00 4.45 -6.03
CA THR A 93 14.27 4.96 -6.53
C THR A 93 14.18 6.48 -6.75
N PRO A 94 15.31 7.21 -6.68
CA PRO A 94 15.32 8.64 -7.03
C PRO A 94 14.82 8.92 -8.45
N GLN A 95 14.98 7.98 -9.37
CA GLN A 95 14.49 8.08 -10.75
C GLN A 95 12.97 8.18 -10.82
N ASP A 96 12.24 7.56 -9.90
CA ASP A 96 10.78 7.65 -9.86
C ASP A 96 10.35 9.12 -9.71
N PHE A 97 11.03 9.92 -8.87
CA PHE A 97 10.72 11.34 -8.70
C PHE A 97 10.95 12.17 -9.97
N ILE A 98 11.94 11.80 -10.78
CA ILE A 98 12.19 12.43 -12.08
C ILE A 98 11.08 12.05 -13.06
N GLU A 99 10.63 10.79 -13.02
CA GLU A 99 9.57 10.28 -13.88
C GLU A 99 8.21 10.96 -13.59
N VAL A 100 7.96 11.38 -12.34
CA VAL A 100 6.79 12.22 -11.99
C VAL A 100 6.72 13.45 -12.90
N LEU A 101 7.85 14.11 -13.15
CA LEU A 101 7.93 15.34 -13.95
C LEU A 101 7.72 15.09 -15.45
N LYS A 102 7.90 13.86 -15.92
CA LYS A 102 7.67 13.49 -17.33
C LYS A 102 6.20 13.18 -17.63
N ARG A 103 5.37 12.94 -16.60
CA ARG A 103 3.94 12.63 -16.75
C ARG A 103 3.03 13.63 -16.02
N PRO A 104 3.21 14.95 -16.25
CA PRO A 104 2.58 16.00 -15.44
C PRO A 104 1.06 16.02 -15.55
N ALA A 105 0.49 15.67 -16.71
CA ALA A 105 -0.96 15.65 -16.90
C ALA A 105 -1.63 14.62 -15.99
N SER A 106 -1.20 13.35 -16.04
CA SER A 106 -1.78 12.28 -15.23
C SER A 106 -1.57 12.49 -13.74
N VAL A 107 -0.35 12.88 -13.33
CA VAL A 107 -0.05 13.18 -11.92
C VAL A 107 -0.86 14.40 -11.44
N GLY A 108 -0.97 15.44 -12.26
CA GLY A 108 -1.74 16.64 -11.94
C GLY A 108 -3.23 16.35 -11.72
N VAL A 109 -3.85 15.58 -12.61
CA VAL A 109 -5.25 15.13 -12.44
C VAL A 109 -5.39 14.28 -11.17
N GLY A 110 -4.42 13.41 -10.90
CA GLY A 110 -4.33 12.66 -9.66
C GLY A 110 -4.28 13.52 -8.40
N LEU A 111 -3.44 14.57 -8.38
CA LEU A 111 -3.33 15.51 -7.27
C LEU A 111 -4.62 16.30 -7.07
N VAL A 112 -5.28 16.75 -8.15
CA VAL A 112 -6.59 17.41 -8.09
C VAL A 112 -7.66 16.44 -7.55
N GLY A 113 -7.65 15.18 -8.00
CA GLY A 113 -8.51 14.13 -7.46
C GLY A 113 -8.30 13.96 -5.95
N CYS A 114 -7.05 13.91 -5.51
CA CYS A 114 -6.69 13.65 -4.13
C CYS A 114 -6.98 14.85 -3.21
N TYR A 115 -6.67 16.08 -3.62
CA TYR A 115 -6.68 17.28 -2.77
C TYR A 115 -7.75 18.32 -3.08
N ALA A 116 -8.53 18.13 -4.14
CA ALA A 116 -9.72 18.93 -4.43
C ALA A 116 -10.98 18.06 -4.46
N LEU A 117 -11.03 17.02 -5.28
CA LEU A 117 -12.25 16.22 -5.39
C LEU A 117 -12.59 15.51 -4.06
N MET A 118 -11.68 14.71 -3.51
CA MET A 118 -11.95 13.88 -2.33
C MET A 118 -12.29 14.68 -1.06
N PRO A 119 -11.60 15.77 -0.70
CA PRO A 119 -11.94 16.57 0.49
C PRO A 119 -13.33 17.22 0.40
N TYR A 120 -13.69 17.75 -0.76
CA TYR A 120 -14.98 18.41 -0.95
C TYR A 120 -16.10 17.38 -1.04
N LEU A 121 -15.86 16.24 -1.67
CA LEU A 121 -16.78 15.10 -1.68
C LEU A 121 -17.03 14.59 -0.25
N ALA A 122 -15.97 14.43 0.56
CA ALA A 122 -16.09 14.04 1.96
C ALA A 122 -16.94 15.03 2.78
N LYS A 123 -16.70 16.33 2.61
CA LYS A 123 -17.51 17.39 3.26
C LYS A 123 -18.98 17.33 2.84
N LEU A 124 -19.23 17.19 1.53
CA LEU A 124 -20.58 17.10 0.97
C LEU A 124 -21.31 15.87 1.53
N LEU A 125 -20.70 14.68 1.46
CA LEU A 125 -21.29 13.43 1.93
C LEU A 125 -21.56 13.46 3.43
N GLY A 126 -20.64 14.01 4.24
CA GLY A 126 -20.86 14.18 5.68
C GLY A 126 -22.03 15.11 6.00
N THR A 127 -22.19 16.19 5.23
CA THR A 127 -23.29 17.15 5.38
C THR A 127 -24.63 16.53 4.97
N VAL A 128 -24.68 15.89 3.79
CA VAL A 128 -25.90 15.26 3.25
C VAL A 128 -26.36 14.10 4.13
N ALA A 129 -25.43 13.31 4.67
CA ALA A 129 -25.75 12.24 5.62
C ALA A 129 -26.15 12.76 7.02
N GLY A 130 -26.03 14.07 7.26
CA GLY A 130 -26.34 14.69 8.55
C GLY A 130 -25.48 14.14 9.69
N LEU A 131 -24.20 13.84 9.42
CA LEU A 131 -23.26 13.41 10.45
C LEU A 131 -23.06 14.53 11.48
N ASP A 132 -22.81 14.15 12.74
CA ASP A 132 -22.35 15.13 13.72
C ASP A 132 -21.01 15.74 13.29
N LYS A 133 -20.67 16.90 13.88
CA LYS A 133 -19.50 17.67 13.48
C LYS A 133 -18.19 16.88 13.59
N THR A 134 -18.07 15.98 14.58
CA THR A 134 -16.83 15.23 14.83
C THR A 134 -16.67 14.05 13.88
N LEU A 135 -17.74 13.31 13.58
CA LEU A 135 -17.73 12.28 12.53
C LEU A 135 -17.57 12.90 11.14
N ALA A 136 -18.21 14.03 10.85
CA ALA A 136 -18.00 14.76 9.60
C ALA A 136 -16.53 15.20 9.46
N ALA A 137 -15.90 15.65 10.55
CA ALA A 137 -14.50 16.03 10.55
C ALA A 137 -13.55 14.87 10.27
N GLY A 138 -13.80 13.70 10.85
CA GLY A 138 -13.03 12.50 10.52
C GLY A 138 -13.21 12.07 9.06
N LEU A 139 -14.41 12.24 8.50
CA LEU A 139 -14.66 11.95 7.07
C LEU A 139 -13.89 12.92 6.16
N VAL A 140 -13.90 14.21 6.49
CA VAL A 140 -13.10 15.23 5.77
C VAL A 140 -11.60 14.90 5.87
N LEU A 141 -11.12 14.48 7.03
CA LEU A 141 -9.73 14.04 7.19
C LEU A 141 -9.39 12.88 6.24
N VAL A 142 -10.27 11.88 6.10
CA VAL A 142 -10.12 10.79 5.11
C VAL A 142 -10.03 11.32 3.68
N GLY A 143 -10.81 12.35 3.34
CA GLY A 143 -10.73 13.02 2.04
C GLY A 143 -9.39 13.73 1.83
N CYS A 144 -8.85 14.37 2.87
CA CYS A 144 -7.65 15.22 2.84
C CYS A 144 -6.32 14.47 2.86
N ILE A 145 -6.29 13.19 3.23
CA ILE A 145 -5.04 12.40 3.27
C ILE A 145 -4.62 11.92 1.86
N ASN A 146 -3.35 11.54 1.75
CA ASN A 146 -2.75 10.98 0.53
C ASN A 146 -3.34 9.62 0.13
N GLY A 147 -2.95 9.16 -1.08
CA GLY A 147 -3.25 7.82 -1.57
C GLY A 147 -2.68 6.72 -0.66
N GLY A 148 -3.34 5.57 -0.65
CA GLY A 148 -2.99 4.43 0.21
C GLY A 148 -2.18 3.37 -0.52
N GLN A 149 -1.17 2.81 0.14
CA GLN A 149 -0.19 1.87 -0.47
C GLN A 149 -0.79 0.64 -1.18
N ALA A 150 -1.96 0.18 -0.74
CA ALA A 150 -2.64 -0.96 -1.36
C ALA A 150 -3.13 -0.64 -2.79
N SER A 151 -3.16 0.63 -3.20
CA SER A 151 -3.49 1.06 -4.56
C SER A 151 -2.58 0.44 -5.61
N ASN A 152 -1.27 0.30 -5.35
CA ASN A 152 -0.32 -0.25 -6.32
C ASN A 152 -0.68 -1.68 -6.75
N LEU A 153 -1.06 -2.52 -5.78
CA LEU A 153 -1.51 -3.89 -6.04
C LEU A 153 -2.85 -3.89 -6.77
N CYS A 154 -3.80 -3.07 -6.34
CA CYS A 154 -5.10 -2.95 -7.01
C CYS A 154 -4.94 -2.44 -8.45
N THR A 155 -4.04 -1.49 -8.70
CA THR A 155 -3.70 -1.00 -10.05
C THR A 155 -3.13 -2.10 -10.92
N TYR A 156 -2.24 -2.94 -10.39
CA TYR A 156 -1.74 -4.12 -11.10
C TYR A 156 -2.89 -5.07 -11.49
N ILE A 157 -3.76 -5.42 -10.54
CA ILE A 157 -4.91 -6.31 -10.77
C ILE A 157 -5.88 -5.70 -11.81
N ALA A 158 -6.08 -4.39 -11.79
CA ALA A 158 -6.94 -3.64 -12.71
C ALA A 158 -6.40 -3.52 -14.14
N ARG A 159 -5.19 -4.04 -14.40
CA ARG A 159 -4.44 -3.81 -15.64
C ARG A 159 -4.19 -2.31 -15.89
N GLY A 160 -3.98 -1.56 -14.82
CA GLY A 160 -3.58 -0.16 -14.87
C GLY A 160 -2.06 0.01 -14.98
N ASP A 161 -1.63 1.25 -14.99
CA ASP A 161 -0.23 1.65 -15.01
C ASP A 161 0.30 1.73 -13.57
N VAL A 162 1.03 0.69 -13.15
CA VAL A 162 1.59 0.58 -11.79
C VAL A 162 2.66 1.65 -11.54
N ALA A 163 3.45 2.00 -12.55
CA ALA A 163 4.45 3.06 -12.42
C ALA A 163 3.75 4.38 -12.11
N LEU A 164 2.72 4.75 -12.88
CA LEU A 164 1.90 5.93 -12.58
C LEU A 164 1.29 5.89 -11.17
N SER A 165 0.81 4.74 -10.71
CA SER A 165 0.28 4.55 -9.34
C SER A 165 1.31 4.95 -8.30
N VAL A 166 2.53 4.42 -8.42
CA VAL A 166 3.64 4.72 -7.52
C VAL A 166 4.00 6.20 -7.56
N LEU A 167 4.07 6.80 -8.75
CA LEU A 167 4.35 8.24 -8.92
C LEU A 167 3.29 9.10 -8.25
N MET A 168 2.01 8.75 -8.41
CA MET A 168 0.89 9.46 -7.81
C MET A 168 0.84 9.31 -6.29
N THR A 169 1.05 8.11 -5.76
CA THR A 169 1.14 7.88 -4.32
C THR A 169 2.33 8.66 -3.74
N THR A 170 3.49 8.67 -4.40
CA THR A 170 4.64 9.47 -3.95
C THR A 170 4.32 10.98 -3.99
N ALA A 171 3.77 11.48 -5.09
CA ALA A 171 3.41 12.90 -5.23
C ALA A 171 2.39 13.35 -4.18
N THR A 172 1.34 12.55 -3.95
CA THR A 172 0.36 12.83 -2.90
C THR A 172 1.00 12.72 -1.52
N THR A 173 1.85 11.72 -1.26
CA THR A 173 2.52 11.60 0.05
C THR A 173 3.37 12.83 0.39
N ILE A 174 4.07 13.41 -0.59
CA ILE A 174 4.79 14.69 -0.40
C ILE A 174 3.80 15.84 -0.23
N GLY A 175 2.76 15.91 -1.07
CA GLY A 175 1.72 16.94 -0.98
C GLY A 175 1.00 16.96 0.37
N ALA A 176 0.85 15.79 1.01
CA ALA A 176 0.15 15.63 2.28
C ALA A 176 0.73 16.44 3.43
N ILE A 177 2.04 16.77 3.38
CA ILE A 177 2.72 17.61 4.37
C ILE A 177 1.96 18.92 4.55
N PHE A 178 1.58 19.55 3.44
CA PHE A 178 0.94 20.86 3.43
C PHE A 178 -0.56 20.75 3.17
N ALA A 179 -0.96 19.94 2.19
CA ALA A 179 -2.34 19.85 1.76
C ALA A 179 -3.25 19.34 2.89
N THR A 180 -2.87 18.27 3.60
CA THR A 180 -3.71 17.69 4.66
C THR A 180 -4.06 18.70 5.77
N PRO A 181 -3.09 19.35 6.45
CA PRO A 181 -3.41 20.30 7.51
C PRO A 181 -4.13 21.55 6.99
N LEU A 182 -3.75 22.07 5.81
CA LEU A 182 -4.38 23.26 5.23
C LEU A 182 -5.83 23.01 4.84
N LEU A 183 -6.10 21.88 4.17
CA LEU A 183 -7.46 21.50 3.76
C LEU A 183 -8.33 21.16 4.96
N CYS A 184 -7.81 20.45 5.97
CA CYS A 184 -8.55 20.20 7.21
C CYS A 184 -8.93 21.53 7.88
N LYS A 185 -7.98 22.46 8.03
CA LYS A 185 -8.25 23.78 8.63
C LYS A 185 -9.25 24.59 7.80
N ALA A 186 -9.13 24.59 6.47
CA ALA A 186 -10.02 25.33 5.58
C ALA A 186 -11.45 24.77 5.56
N LEU A 187 -11.60 23.44 5.54
CA LEU A 187 -12.90 22.78 5.38
C LEU A 187 -13.66 22.64 6.71
N LEU A 188 -12.95 22.46 7.82
CA LEU A 188 -13.51 22.30 9.17
C LEU A 188 -13.65 23.63 9.92
N GLY A 189 -12.82 24.62 9.58
CA GLY A 189 -12.81 25.92 10.24
C GLY A 189 -12.52 25.80 11.73
N THR A 190 -13.27 26.55 12.55
CA THR A 190 -13.20 26.49 14.02
C THR A 190 -14.09 25.42 14.63
N SER A 191 -14.78 24.60 13.82
CA SER A 191 -15.77 23.63 14.32
C SER A 191 -15.16 22.47 15.09
N VAL A 192 -13.89 22.13 14.80
CA VAL A 192 -13.14 21.05 15.44
C VAL A 192 -11.70 21.51 15.63
N ALA A 193 -11.19 21.41 16.86
CA ALA A 193 -9.83 21.80 17.18
C ALA A 193 -8.82 20.75 16.67
N LEU A 194 -7.81 21.21 15.94
CA LEU A 194 -6.74 20.35 15.41
C LEU A 194 -5.36 21.02 15.51
N ASP A 195 -4.32 20.23 15.79
CA ASP A 195 -2.93 20.66 15.75
C ASP A 195 -2.36 20.51 14.34
N ALA A 196 -2.45 21.57 13.54
CA ALA A 196 -1.96 21.58 12.17
C ALA A 196 -0.44 21.37 12.08
N VAL A 197 0.32 21.90 13.05
CA VAL A 197 1.79 21.76 13.08
C VAL A 197 2.18 20.34 13.47
N GLY A 198 1.45 19.73 14.39
CA GLY A 198 1.55 18.32 14.73
C GLY A 198 1.31 17.41 13.53
N ILE A 199 0.29 17.68 12.72
CA ILE A 199 0.01 16.94 11.48
C ILE A 199 1.20 17.03 10.51
N VAL A 200 1.76 18.23 10.30
CA VAL A 200 2.97 18.41 9.46
C VAL A 200 4.12 17.55 10.00
N LYS A 201 4.41 17.65 11.30
CA LYS A 201 5.50 16.91 11.96
C LYS A 201 5.31 15.40 11.82
N SER A 202 4.13 14.87 12.13
CA SER A 202 3.84 13.43 12.00
C SER A 202 3.90 12.95 10.55
N THR A 203 3.46 13.76 9.59
CA THR A 203 3.59 13.41 8.16
C THR A 203 5.07 13.31 7.77
N MET A 204 5.89 14.27 8.21
CA MET A 204 7.34 14.25 7.97
C MET A 204 8.04 13.05 8.64
N THR A 205 7.73 12.76 9.90
CA THR A 205 8.49 11.77 10.68
C THR A 205 7.96 10.34 10.56
N VAL A 206 6.64 10.14 10.45
CA VAL A 206 6.03 8.81 10.43
C VAL A 206 5.86 8.28 9.00
N VAL A 207 5.74 9.17 8.01
CA VAL A 207 5.54 8.77 6.62
C VAL A 207 6.79 9.02 5.79
N LEU A 208 7.21 10.27 5.64
CA LEU A 208 8.32 10.62 4.74
C LEU A 208 9.68 10.15 5.25
N GLY A 209 9.92 10.21 6.56
CA GLY A 209 11.16 9.74 7.17
C GLY A 209 11.45 8.27 6.82
N PRO A 210 10.55 7.32 7.13
CA PRO A 210 10.73 5.92 6.77
C PRO A 210 10.84 5.68 5.26
N ILE A 211 10.07 6.41 4.43
CA ILE A 211 10.20 6.33 2.97
C ILE A 211 11.60 6.75 2.52
N ALA A 212 12.11 7.87 3.02
CA ALA A 212 13.45 8.37 2.68
C ALA A 212 14.54 7.40 3.13
N VAL A 213 14.43 6.84 4.34
CA VAL A 213 15.34 5.80 4.84
C VAL A 213 15.32 4.57 3.94
N GLY A 214 14.12 4.11 3.53
CA GLY A 214 13.98 2.97 2.64
C GLY A 214 14.60 3.21 1.27
N MET A 215 14.36 4.37 0.67
CA MET A 215 14.92 4.74 -0.62
C MET A 215 16.45 4.86 -0.56
N MET A 216 16.98 5.45 0.51
CA MET A 216 18.43 5.48 0.76
C MET A 216 18.99 4.06 0.91
N ALA A 217 18.30 3.18 1.62
CA ALA A 217 18.70 1.78 1.75
C ALA A 217 18.71 1.05 0.40
N ASN A 218 17.71 1.27 -0.46
CA ASN A 218 17.66 0.71 -1.82
C ASN A 218 18.84 1.19 -2.67
N ARG A 219 19.23 2.46 -2.53
CA ARG A 219 20.34 3.07 -3.26
C ARG A 219 21.71 2.57 -2.78
N PHE A 220 21.97 2.61 -1.48
CA PHE A 220 23.31 2.36 -0.92
C PHE A 220 23.55 0.89 -0.52
N PHE A 221 22.49 0.16 -0.16
CA PHE A 221 22.55 -1.23 0.30
C PHE A 221 21.75 -2.17 -0.62
N ASN A 222 21.79 -1.92 -1.93
CA ASN A 222 20.98 -2.63 -2.95
C ASN A 222 21.03 -4.16 -2.84
N LYS A 223 22.19 -4.75 -2.51
CA LYS A 223 22.33 -6.21 -2.31
C LYS A 223 21.49 -6.72 -1.13
N ALA A 224 21.50 -6.01 0.00
CA ALA A 224 20.71 -6.34 1.16
C ALA A 224 19.22 -6.12 0.90
N VAL A 225 18.86 -5.02 0.24
CA VAL A 225 17.47 -4.74 -0.17
C VAL A 225 16.93 -5.84 -1.09
N LYS A 226 17.69 -6.25 -2.11
CA LYS A 226 17.32 -7.37 -2.99
C LYS A 226 17.09 -8.68 -2.23
N ALA A 227 17.82 -8.92 -1.14
CA ALA A 227 17.63 -10.10 -0.31
C ALA A 227 16.33 -10.06 0.51
N ILE A 228 15.86 -8.87 0.91
CA ILE A 228 14.63 -8.71 1.72
C ILE A 228 13.39 -8.43 0.88
N LEU A 229 13.53 -7.96 -0.36
CA LEU A 229 12.41 -7.64 -1.27
C LEU A 229 11.34 -8.74 -1.34
N PRO A 230 11.68 -10.05 -1.44
CA PRO A 230 10.66 -11.11 -1.45
C PRO A 230 9.78 -11.15 -0.20
N VAL A 231 10.26 -10.62 0.94
CA VAL A 231 9.57 -10.63 2.24
C VAL A 231 8.71 -9.40 2.48
N THR A 232 8.95 -8.33 1.73
CA THR A 232 8.24 -7.06 1.88
C THR A 232 6.71 -7.15 1.73
N PRO A 233 6.14 -7.95 0.80
CA PRO A 233 4.68 -8.03 0.68
C PRO A 233 4.05 -8.63 1.94
N LEU A 234 4.65 -9.66 2.51
CA LEU A 234 4.16 -10.30 3.73
C LEU A 234 4.22 -9.36 4.94
N VAL A 235 5.30 -8.60 5.09
CA VAL A 235 5.41 -7.55 6.11
C VAL A 235 4.31 -6.51 5.93
N GLY A 236 4.03 -6.12 4.67
CA GLY A 236 2.96 -5.20 4.33
C GLY A 236 1.58 -5.73 4.73
N VAL A 237 1.27 -6.99 4.41
CA VAL A 237 -0.01 -7.64 4.76
C VAL A 237 -0.16 -7.73 6.29
N ILE A 238 0.86 -8.20 7.01
CA ILE A 238 0.81 -8.33 8.47
C ILE A 238 0.61 -6.96 9.13
N SER A 239 1.39 -5.95 8.70
CA SER A 239 1.27 -4.58 9.22
C SER A 239 -0.13 -4.03 8.94
N THR A 240 -0.66 -4.25 7.72
CA THR A 240 -2.00 -3.83 7.33
C THR A 240 -3.06 -4.48 8.23
N CYS A 241 -3.02 -5.80 8.42
CA CYS A 241 -3.97 -6.51 9.28
C CYS A 241 -3.96 -5.98 10.72
N LEU A 242 -2.78 -5.72 11.29
CA LEU A 242 -2.65 -5.17 12.65
C LEU A 242 -3.17 -3.73 12.75
N LEU A 243 -2.83 -2.88 11.77
CA LEU A 243 -3.30 -1.49 11.71
C LEU A 243 -4.83 -1.44 11.56
N VAL A 244 -5.39 -2.25 10.66
CA VAL A 244 -6.85 -2.42 10.47
C VAL A 244 -7.50 -2.83 11.78
N ALA A 245 -7.10 -3.98 12.33
CA ALA A 245 -7.71 -4.55 13.52
C ALA A 245 -7.64 -3.59 14.71
N SER A 246 -6.48 -2.99 14.95
CA SER A 246 -6.30 -2.07 16.06
C SER A 246 -7.10 -0.78 15.87
N SER A 247 -7.15 -0.22 14.65
CA SER A 247 -7.93 1.00 14.39
C SER A 247 -9.42 0.76 14.64
N VAL A 248 -9.95 -0.38 14.21
CA VAL A 248 -11.35 -0.76 14.41
C VAL A 248 -11.64 -1.09 15.87
N ALA A 249 -10.77 -1.87 16.53
CA ALA A 249 -10.95 -2.27 17.93
C ALA A 249 -10.99 -1.06 18.88
N GLN A 250 -10.12 -0.07 18.66
CA GLN A 250 -10.01 1.11 19.52
C GLN A 250 -11.24 2.02 19.49
N VAL A 251 -12.07 1.92 18.45
CA VAL A 251 -13.28 2.73 18.27
C VAL A 251 -14.51 1.90 17.93
N SER A 252 -14.52 0.62 18.32
CA SER A 252 -15.55 -0.35 17.93
C SER A 252 -16.96 0.08 18.35
N GLN A 253 -17.15 0.50 19.60
CA GLN A 253 -18.45 0.96 20.10
C GLN A 253 -18.95 2.20 19.33
N PRO A 254 -18.17 3.29 19.16
CA PRO A 254 -18.55 4.40 18.30
C PRO A 254 -18.89 4.01 16.85
N ILE A 255 -18.21 3.00 16.27
CA ILE A 255 -18.55 2.49 14.92
C ILE A 255 -19.97 1.89 14.92
N LEU A 256 -20.29 1.08 15.93
CA LEU A 256 -21.60 0.43 16.08
C LEU A 256 -22.70 1.46 16.34
N ASP A 257 -22.44 2.43 17.22
CA ASP A 257 -23.39 3.49 17.57
C ASP A 257 -23.72 4.39 16.36
N ALA A 258 -22.72 4.72 15.55
CA ALA A 258 -22.92 5.51 14.33
C ALA A 258 -23.68 4.74 13.24
N GLY A 259 -23.54 3.41 13.24
CA GLY A 259 -24.29 2.49 12.38
C GLY A 259 -24.21 2.84 10.89
N ILE A 260 -25.27 2.48 10.16
CA ILE A 260 -25.35 2.66 8.69
C ILE A 260 -25.19 4.12 8.24
N LYS A 261 -25.56 5.07 9.11
CA LYS A 261 -25.47 6.51 8.84
C LYS A 261 -24.03 6.95 8.57
N LEU A 262 -23.04 6.33 9.22
CA LEU A 262 -21.62 6.56 8.95
C LEU A 262 -21.08 5.69 7.81
N GLN A 263 -21.54 4.43 7.69
CA GLN A 263 -21.01 3.50 6.68
C GLN A 263 -21.30 3.97 5.25
N ILE A 264 -22.54 4.40 4.96
CA ILE A 264 -22.95 4.85 3.62
C ILE A 264 -22.07 5.97 3.07
N PRO A 265 -21.89 7.13 3.74
CA PRO A 265 -21.07 8.20 3.20
C PRO A 265 -19.60 7.80 3.01
N ILE A 266 -19.05 6.90 3.82
CA ILE A 266 -17.67 6.40 3.63
C ILE A 266 -17.57 5.49 2.41
N ILE A 267 -18.52 4.56 2.23
CA ILE A 267 -18.61 3.72 1.03
C ILE A 267 -18.71 4.61 -0.21
N LEU A 268 -19.61 5.59 -0.19
CA LEU A 268 -19.81 6.53 -1.28
C LEU A 268 -18.57 7.38 -1.54
N LEU A 269 -17.83 7.81 -0.51
CA LEU A 269 -16.59 8.57 -0.70
C LEU A 269 -15.59 7.79 -1.55
N HIS A 270 -15.36 6.52 -1.24
CA HIS A 270 -14.41 5.68 -1.98
C HIS A 270 -14.95 5.29 -3.38
N LEU A 271 -16.24 4.94 -3.47
CA LEU A 271 -16.86 4.58 -4.76
C LEU A 271 -16.91 5.76 -5.72
N LEU A 272 -17.40 6.92 -5.28
CA LEU A 272 -17.47 8.12 -6.10
C LEU A 272 -16.07 8.68 -6.37
N GLY A 273 -15.15 8.56 -5.42
CA GLY A 273 -13.72 8.85 -5.65
C GLY A 273 -13.16 8.04 -6.82
N GLY A 274 -13.41 6.73 -6.85
CA GLY A 274 -13.01 5.87 -7.98
C GLY A 274 -13.76 6.19 -9.27
N LEU A 275 -15.07 6.44 -9.19
CA LEU A 275 -15.91 6.76 -10.34
C LEU A 275 -15.43 8.04 -11.04
N PHE A 276 -15.33 9.13 -10.29
CA PHE A 276 -14.84 10.40 -10.81
C PHE A 276 -13.36 10.33 -11.17
N GLY A 277 -12.55 9.60 -10.41
CA GLY A 277 -11.16 9.31 -10.74
C GLY A 277 -10.99 8.51 -12.04
N PHE A 278 -12.03 7.84 -12.54
CA PHE A 278 -12.04 7.23 -13.87
C PHE A 278 -12.57 8.18 -14.94
N PHE A 279 -13.76 8.75 -14.72
CA PHE A 279 -14.47 9.51 -15.75
C PHE A 279 -13.89 10.89 -16.02
N ILE A 280 -13.35 11.59 -15.01
CA ILE A 280 -12.73 12.91 -15.21
C ILE A 280 -11.49 12.81 -16.11
N PRO A 281 -10.50 11.93 -15.84
CA PRO A 281 -9.37 11.73 -16.76
C PRO A 281 -9.82 11.35 -18.17
N LYS A 282 -10.82 10.46 -18.30
CA LYS A 282 -11.36 10.07 -19.61
C LYS A 282 -11.93 11.26 -20.37
N ALA A 283 -12.68 12.15 -19.70
CA ALA A 283 -13.21 13.36 -20.29
C ALA A 283 -12.11 14.38 -20.67
N MET A 284 -10.99 14.37 -19.95
CA MET A 284 -9.80 15.15 -20.26
C MET A 284 -8.91 14.54 -21.36
N GLY A 285 -9.33 13.41 -21.95
CA GLY A 285 -8.61 12.74 -23.05
C GLY A 285 -7.53 11.75 -22.60
N LEU A 286 -7.43 11.43 -21.31
CA LEU A 286 -6.47 10.41 -20.85
C LEU A 286 -6.90 9.00 -21.31
N GLY A 287 -5.89 8.17 -21.61
CA GLY A 287 -6.06 6.77 -21.96
C GLY A 287 -6.72 5.96 -20.84
N GLU A 288 -7.35 4.84 -21.21
CA GLU A 288 -8.08 4.01 -20.25
C GLU A 288 -7.18 3.44 -19.14
N VAL A 289 -5.95 3.05 -19.47
CA VAL A 289 -4.98 2.55 -18.50
C VAL A 289 -4.67 3.58 -17.41
N ALA A 290 -4.43 4.84 -17.81
CA ALA A 290 -4.18 5.94 -16.88
C ALA A 290 -5.44 6.28 -16.06
N ALA A 291 -6.63 6.25 -16.68
CA ALA A 291 -7.88 6.48 -15.98
C ALA A 291 -8.18 5.40 -14.92
N ARG A 292 -7.88 4.12 -15.19
CA ARG A 292 -7.99 3.05 -14.18
C ARG A 292 -7.02 3.27 -13.02
N THR A 293 -5.78 3.67 -13.30
CA THR A 293 -4.80 4.01 -12.25
C THR A 293 -5.29 5.17 -11.39
N ILE A 294 -5.69 6.29 -12.01
CA ILE A 294 -6.15 7.48 -11.28
C ILE A 294 -7.40 7.16 -10.45
N ALA A 295 -8.30 6.32 -10.96
CA ALA A 295 -9.47 5.86 -10.22
C ALA A 295 -9.09 5.11 -8.94
N ILE A 296 -8.18 4.14 -9.03
CA ILE A 296 -7.74 3.35 -7.87
C ILE A 296 -7.00 4.23 -6.87
N GLU A 297 -6.09 5.08 -7.33
CA GLU A 297 -5.36 6.02 -6.48
C GLU A 297 -6.29 7.03 -5.79
N THR A 298 -7.36 7.47 -6.46
CA THR A 298 -8.33 8.41 -5.88
C THR A 298 -9.23 7.70 -4.87
N ALA A 299 -9.66 6.47 -5.16
CA ALA A 299 -10.51 5.68 -4.28
C ALA A 299 -9.77 5.24 -3.02
N MET A 300 -8.52 4.79 -3.13
CA MET A 300 -7.77 4.18 -2.03
C MET A 300 -6.92 5.23 -1.30
N LYS A 301 -7.28 5.50 -0.04
CA LYS A 301 -6.62 6.51 0.81
C LYS A 301 -5.69 5.85 1.83
N SER A 302 -4.76 6.60 2.42
CA SER A 302 -3.92 6.11 3.51
C SER A 302 -4.66 6.13 4.86
N SER A 303 -5.80 5.44 4.97
CA SER A 303 -6.73 5.64 6.09
C SER A 303 -6.17 5.21 7.45
N ALA A 304 -5.19 4.30 7.49
CA ALA A 304 -4.46 3.98 8.72
C ALA A 304 -3.62 5.18 9.22
N PHE A 305 -3.01 5.93 8.30
CA PHE A 305 -2.35 7.18 8.65
C PHE A 305 -3.37 8.25 9.07
N GLY A 306 -4.51 8.34 8.40
CA GLY A 306 -5.62 9.21 8.82
C GLY A 306 -6.10 8.91 10.25
N PHE A 307 -6.21 7.64 10.62
CA PHE A 307 -6.54 7.23 11.99
C PHE A 307 -5.48 7.70 12.99
N LEU A 308 -4.20 7.54 12.66
CA LEU A 308 -3.11 8.01 13.52
C LEU A 308 -3.12 9.54 13.67
N LEU A 309 -3.35 10.29 12.59
CA LEU A 309 -3.47 11.75 12.64
C LEU A 309 -4.66 12.18 13.52
N ALA A 310 -5.82 11.55 13.35
CA ALA A 310 -6.99 11.79 14.20
C ALA A 310 -6.69 11.51 15.68
N LYS A 311 -5.89 10.46 15.95
CA LYS A 311 -5.52 10.08 17.31
C LYS A 311 -4.58 11.08 17.98
N LEU A 312 -3.61 11.60 17.23
CA LEU A 312 -2.55 12.45 17.77
C LEU A 312 -2.90 13.94 17.76
N HIS A 313 -3.66 14.41 16.77
CA HIS A 313 -3.73 15.83 16.45
C HIS A 313 -5.15 16.41 16.45
N PHE A 314 -6.17 15.60 16.71
CA PHE A 314 -7.54 16.09 16.90
C PHE A 314 -7.95 15.88 18.36
N ALA A 315 -8.52 16.92 18.96
CA ALA A 315 -8.94 16.89 20.36
C ALA A 315 -10.10 15.91 20.58
N ASP A 316 -11.05 15.86 19.64
CA ASP A 316 -12.24 15.04 19.71
C ASP A 316 -11.96 13.58 19.31
N PHE A 317 -12.23 12.67 20.24
CA PHE A 317 -12.04 11.22 20.06
C PHE A 317 -12.79 10.66 18.85
N ALA A 318 -14.01 11.14 18.58
CA ALA A 318 -14.87 10.64 17.51
C ALA A 318 -14.33 10.90 16.09
N VAL A 319 -13.38 11.83 15.91
CA VAL A 319 -12.71 12.07 14.61
C VAL A 319 -11.94 10.83 14.14
N ARG A 320 -11.58 9.93 15.05
CA ARG A 320 -10.88 8.67 14.75
C ARG A 320 -11.77 7.63 14.07
N VAL A 321 -13.08 7.74 14.22
CA VAL A 321 -14.05 6.70 13.79
C VAL A 321 -14.11 6.59 12.26
N PRO A 322 -14.28 7.69 11.49
CA PRO A 322 -14.37 7.59 10.04
C PRO A 322 -13.10 7.04 9.37
N PRO A 323 -11.87 7.44 9.76
CA PRO A 323 -10.66 6.78 9.26
C PRO A 323 -10.61 5.27 9.54
N ALA A 324 -11.00 4.81 10.74
CA ALA A 324 -11.02 3.38 11.06
C ALA A 324 -12.00 2.61 10.16
N VAL A 325 -13.20 3.17 9.92
CA VAL A 325 -14.19 2.59 9.01
C VAL A 325 -13.71 2.64 7.55
N SER A 326 -13.04 3.73 7.17
CA SER A 326 -12.47 3.92 5.83
C SER A 326 -11.39 2.90 5.51
N VAL A 327 -10.55 2.51 6.49
CA VAL A 327 -9.53 1.46 6.29
C VAL A 327 -10.15 0.17 5.73
N VAL A 328 -11.37 -0.17 6.13
CA VAL A 328 -12.09 -1.35 5.65
C VAL A 328 -12.71 -1.11 4.28
N TRP A 329 -13.52 -0.04 4.15
CA TRP A 329 -14.26 0.21 2.92
C TRP A 329 -13.37 0.59 1.75
N MET A 330 -12.25 1.28 1.96
CA MET A 330 -11.28 1.57 0.90
C MET A 330 -10.71 0.28 0.31
N ALA A 331 -10.45 -0.74 1.14
CA ALA A 331 -9.89 -2.01 0.71
C ALA A 331 -10.93 -2.81 -0.08
N VAL A 332 -12.16 -2.88 0.43
CA VAL A 332 -13.28 -3.56 -0.25
C VAL A 332 -13.56 -2.90 -1.60
N THR A 333 -13.84 -1.59 -1.60
CA THR A 333 -14.22 -0.86 -2.82
C THR A 333 -13.08 -0.81 -3.85
N GLY A 334 -11.85 -0.51 -3.44
CA GLY A 334 -10.68 -0.48 -4.32
C GLY A 334 -10.38 -1.84 -4.94
N ALA A 335 -10.45 -2.93 -4.15
CA ALA A 335 -10.27 -4.27 -4.67
C ALA A 335 -11.42 -4.71 -5.60
N THR A 336 -12.67 -4.37 -5.27
CA THR A 336 -13.81 -4.64 -6.17
C THR A 336 -13.63 -3.95 -7.52
N LEU A 337 -13.25 -2.66 -7.53
CA LEU A 337 -12.96 -1.93 -8.78
C LEU A 337 -11.84 -2.62 -9.57
N ALA A 338 -10.75 -3.01 -8.90
CA ALA A 338 -9.64 -3.70 -9.54
C ALA A 338 -10.05 -5.05 -10.16
N VAL A 339 -10.81 -5.87 -9.42
CA VAL A 339 -11.28 -7.17 -9.88
C VAL A 339 -12.25 -7.00 -11.06
N VAL A 340 -13.17 -6.04 -11.02
CA VAL A 340 -14.07 -5.75 -12.15
C VAL A 340 -13.27 -5.43 -13.41
N TRP A 341 -12.27 -4.56 -13.30
CA TRP A 341 -11.42 -4.21 -14.45
C TRP A 341 -10.51 -5.32 -14.93
N ARG A 342 -10.13 -6.27 -14.07
CA ARG A 342 -9.40 -7.48 -14.48
C ARG A 342 -10.14 -8.26 -15.57
N PHE A 343 -11.48 -8.27 -15.49
CA PHE A 343 -12.38 -8.96 -16.43
C PHE A 343 -12.83 -8.09 -17.62
N ILE A 344 -12.44 -6.81 -17.67
CA ILE A 344 -12.73 -5.91 -18.78
C ILE A 344 -11.42 -5.63 -19.52
N PRO A 345 -11.12 -6.30 -20.65
CA PRO A 345 -9.88 -6.11 -21.37
C PRO A 345 -9.78 -4.70 -21.96
N VAL A 346 -8.60 -4.09 -21.85
CA VAL A 346 -8.23 -2.85 -22.55
C VAL A 346 -7.76 -3.25 -23.95
N SER A 347 -8.35 -2.69 -25.01
CA SER A 347 -7.91 -2.98 -26.39
C SER A 347 -6.46 -2.54 -26.62
N GLU A 348 -5.73 -3.21 -27.51
CA GLU A 348 -4.31 -2.89 -27.75
C GLU A 348 -4.11 -1.45 -28.24
N ASP A 349 -5.01 -0.93 -29.07
CA ASP A 349 -4.98 0.47 -29.54
C ASP A 349 -5.06 1.46 -28.36
N ARG A 350 -5.99 1.21 -27.42
CA ARG A 350 -6.16 2.03 -26.20
C ARG A 350 -5.02 1.86 -25.20
N ARG A 351 -4.28 0.75 -25.27
CA ARG A 351 -3.09 0.49 -24.46
C ARG A 351 -1.89 1.29 -24.99
N GLN A 352 -1.76 1.43 -26.31
CA GLN A 352 -0.69 2.21 -26.95
C GLN A 352 -0.92 3.73 -26.85
N GLU A 353 -2.16 4.22 -26.94
CA GLU A 353 -2.49 5.64 -26.71
C GLU A 353 -2.11 6.14 -25.31
N GLY A 354 -2.24 5.30 -24.28
CA GLY A 354 -1.84 5.62 -22.91
C GLY A 354 -0.32 5.70 -22.68
N LEU A 355 0.47 5.07 -23.56
CA LEU A 355 1.94 5.08 -23.54
C LEU A 355 2.50 6.21 -24.43
N ASN A 356 1.85 6.51 -25.55
CA ASN A 356 2.31 7.49 -26.55
C ASN A 356 1.81 8.92 -26.31
N GLY A 357 0.94 9.15 -25.32
CA GLY A 357 0.33 10.45 -25.05
C GLY A 357 1.29 11.58 -24.65
N LEU A 358 2.55 11.29 -24.30
CA LEU A 358 3.60 12.30 -24.14
C LEU A 358 4.98 11.68 -24.50
N SER A 359 5.56 12.19 -25.59
CA SER A 359 6.87 11.87 -26.18
C SER A 359 7.08 10.46 -26.73
N SER A 360 7.18 10.40 -28.07
CA SER A 360 7.82 9.33 -28.82
C SER A 360 9.30 9.24 -28.42
N GLU A 361 9.67 8.20 -27.67
CA GLU A 361 10.89 7.39 -27.81
C GLU A 361 11.16 6.59 -26.52
N GLN A 362 11.57 5.33 -26.71
CA GLN A 362 12.16 4.41 -25.74
C GLN A 362 11.21 3.51 -24.93
N SER A 363 11.10 2.27 -25.41
CA SER A 363 10.57 1.11 -24.69
C SER A 363 11.44 0.80 -23.45
N PRO A 364 10.88 0.74 -22.23
CA PRO A 364 11.63 0.32 -21.06
C PRO A 364 11.90 -1.19 -21.08
N ASN A 365 13.10 -1.57 -20.64
CA ASN A 365 13.57 -2.95 -20.53
C ASN A 365 12.85 -3.65 -19.36
N ILE A 366 11.84 -4.47 -19.66
CA ILE A 366 11.08 -5.24 -18.67
C ILE A 366 11.98 -6.33 -18.05
N PRO A 367 12.11 -6.42 -16.72
CA PRO A 367 12.86 -7.48 -16.06
C PRO A 367 12.35 -8.89 -16.45
N PRO A 368 13.22 -9.90 -16.58
CA PRO A 368 12.87 -11.23 -17.11
C PRO A 368 11.75 -11.97 -16.36
N VAL A 369 11.44 -11.58 -15.11
CA VAL A 369 10.45 -12.23 -14.25
C VAL A 369 9.01 -12.08 -14.76
N LEU A 370 8.72 -11.07 -15.59
CA LEU A 370 7.38 -10.83 -16.14
C LEU A 370 7.18 -11.37 -17.57
N LYS A 371 8.21 -11.96 -18.21
CA LYS A 371 8.08 -12.51 -19.57
C LYS A 371 7.41 -13.89 -19.61
N GLY A 372 7.35 -14.60 -18.48
CA GLY A 372 6.83 -15.97 -18.41
C GLY A 372 5.30 -16.09 -18.44
N GLU A 373 4.55 -15.04 -18.11
CA GLU A 373 3.08 -15.09 -18.00
C GLU A 373 2.35 -14.57 -19.26
N LEU A 374 3.08 -14.00 -20.23
CA LEU A 374 2.50 -13.48 -21.48
C LEU A 374 2.34 -14.54 -22.58
N ALA A 375 2.77 -15.79 -22.36
CA ALA A 375 2.71 -16.85 -23.35
C ALA A 375 1.55 -17.85 -23.16
N THR A 376 0.77 -17.76 -22.08
CA THR A 376 -0.24 -18.78 -21.73
C THR A 376 -1.56 -18.24 -21.17
N ALA A 377 -1.92 -16.97 -21.41
CA ALA A 377 -3.21 -16.39 -21.00
C ALA A 377 -4.04 -15.89 -22.19
#